data_AF-A0A435U349-F1
#
_entry.id   AF-A0A435U349-F1
#
_cell.length_a   1.000
_cell.length_b   1.000
_cell.length_c   1.000
_cell.angle_alpha   90.00
_cell.angle_beta   90.00
_cell.angle_gamma   90.00
#
_symmetry.space_group_name_H-M   'P 1'
#
loop_
_entity.id
_entity.type
_entity.pdbx_description
1 polymer ?
#
loop_
_entity_poly.entity_id
_entity_poly.type
_entity_poly.pdbx_seq_one_letter_code
_entity_poly.pdbx_strand_id
1 'polypeptide(L)'
;LDELFAADTVILATGFINFNISSTLKSWVDHISRSGKSFAYGENGPKGLVTGKKVYIVLASGGIYSEGAAVQFDHAIPYLRGVLGFLGMTDVDVIRIEGVGMGPDAVTAALAKATAKVDAVVAASRDVAAAA
;
A
#
# COMPACT_ATOMS: atom_id res chain seq x y z
N LEU A 1 -8.62 15.23 -5.20
CA LEU A 1 -8.89 15.02 -3.76
C LEU A 1 -10.28 14.47 -3.56
N ASP A 2 -11.29 15.03 -4.22
CA ASP A 2 -12.69 14.59 -4.11
C ASP A 2 -12.86 13.08 -4.33
N GLU A 3 -12.21 12.51 -5.36
CA GLU A 3 -12.18 11.06 -5.61
C GLU A 3 -11.65 10.26 -4.40
N LEU A 4 -10.55 10.70 -3.79
CA LEU A 4 -9.96 10.05 -2.62
C LEU A 4 -10.88 10.12 -1.39
N PHE A 5 -11.60 11.24 -1.21
CA PHE A 5 -12.55 11.38 -0.10
C PHE A 5 -13.81 10.54 -0.32
N ALA A 6 -14.28 10.46 -1.56
CA ALA A 6 -15.45 9.68 -1.94
C ALA A 6 -15.21 8.16 -1.93
N ALA A 7 -13.96 7.72 -2.09
CA ALA A 7 -13.63 6.30 -2.06
C ALA A 7 -13.69 5.72 -0.64
N ASP A 8 -14.22 4.52 -0.48
CA ASP A 8 -14.12 3.73 0.77
C ASP A 8 -12.85 2.87 0.79
N THR A 9 -12.40 2.45 -0.39
CA THR A 9 -11.23 1.60 -0.60
C THR A 9 -10.26 2.23 -1.58
N VAL A 10 -8.96 2.18 -1.26
CA VAL A 10 -7.87 2.64 -2.12
C VAL A 10 -6.95 1.48 -2.44
N ILE A 11 -6.72 1.19 -3.73
CA ILE A 11 -5.78 0.16 -4.16
C ILE A 11 -4.60 0.85 -4.85
N LEU A 12 -3.41 0.71 -4.26
CA LEU A 12 -2.16 1.20 -4.82
C LEU A 12 -1.38 0.03 -5.42
N ALA A 13 -1.49 -0.16 -6.74
CA ALA A 13 -0.73 -1.16 -7.47
C ALA A 13 0.49 -0.50 -8.14
N THR A 14 1.70 -0.97 -7.82
CA THR A 14 2.95 -0.44 -8.40
C THR A 14 4.02 -1.50 -8.53
N GLY A 15 4.92 -1.31 -9.49
CA GLY A 15 6.21 -2.00 -9.52
C GLY A 15 7.17 -1.39 -8.49
N PHE A 16 8.11 -2.22 -8.04
CA PHE A 16 9.26 -1.86 -7.23
C PHE A 16 10.41 -1.46 -8.16
N ILE A 17 10.74 -0.17 -8.19
CA ILE A 17 11.70 0.41 -9.12
C ILE A 17 12.81 1.05 -8.28
N ASN A 18 14.04 0.60 -8.48
CA ASN A 18 15.23 1.14 -7.79
C ASN A 18 15.00 1.29 -6.28
N PHE A 19 14.58 0.20 -5.63
CA PHE A 19 14.38 0.12 -4.19
C PHE A 19 13.17 0.89 -3.62
N ASN A 20 12.30 1.43 -4.48
CA ASN A 20 11.16 2.24 -4.04
C ASN A 20 9.94 2.13 -4.98
N ILE A 21 8.91 2.95 -4.74
CA ILE A 21 7.73 3.11 -5.59
C ILE A 21 8.05 3.80 -6.92
N SER A 22 7.14 3.68 -7.90
CA SER A 22 7.25 4.44 -9.14
C SER A 22 7.20 5.96 -8.91
N SER A 23 7.88 6.72 -9.77
CA SER A 23 7.84 8.18 -9.74
C SER A 23 6.42 8.72 -9.92
N THR A 24 5.59 8.09 -10.75
CA THR A 24 4.18 8.43 -10.93
C THR A 24 3.38 8.27 -9.64
N LEU A 25 3.56 7.18 -8.90
CA LEU A 25 2.89 7.01 -7.61
C LEU A 25 3.38 8.03 -6.59
N LYS A 26 4.68 8.36 -6.60
CA LYS A 26 5.22 9.44 -5.76
C LYS A 26 4.57 10.79 -6.08
N SER A 27 4.38 11.12 -7.36
CA SER A 27 3.67 12.33 -7.77
C SER A 27 2.21 12.34 -7.32
N TRP A 28 1.52 11.20 -7.35
CA TRP A 28 0.17 11.08 -6.80
C TRP A 28 0.14 11.38 -5.29
N VAL A 29 1.09 10.81 -4.53
CA VAL A 29 1.22 11.09 -3.08
C VAL A 29 1.41 12.59 -2.83
N ASP A 30 2.25 13.26 -3.61
CA ASP A 30 2.49 14.70 -3.50
C ASP A 30 1.24 15.51 -3.84
N HIS A 31 0.44 15.06 -4.81
CA HIS A 31 -0.79 15.72 -5.20
C HIS A 31 -1.91 15.60 -4.17
N ILE A 32 -2.01 14.45 -3.48
CA ILE A 32 -3.03 14.25 -2.46
C ILE A 32 -2.61 14.80 -1.09
N SER A 33 -1.34 15.12 -0.87
CA SER A 33 -0.84 15.66 0.40
C SER A 33 -0.99 17.18 0.44
N ARG A 34 -2.12 17.68 0.95
CA ARG A 34 -2.51 19.09 0.91
C ARG A 34 -2.89 19.59 2.31
N SER A 35 -2.12 20.56 2.82
CA SER A 35 -2.38 21.19 4.11
C SER A 35 -3.75 21.88 4.11
N GLY A 36 -4.49 21.73 5.22
CA GLY A 36 -5.86 22.22 5.38
C GLY A 36 -6.90 21.46 4.55
N LYS A 37 -6.52 20.36 3.87
CA LYS A 37 -7.41 19.55 3.04
C LYS A 37 -7.34 18.06 3.39
N SER A 38 -6.19 17.42 3.21
CA SER A 38 -5.99 15.99 3.52
C SER A 38 -5.14 15.76 4.78
N PHE A 39 -4.46 16.79 5.25
CA PHE A 39 -3.88 16.84 6.59
C PHE A 39 -3.96 18.28 7.13
N ALA A 40 -3.81 18.45 8.44
CA ALA A 40 -3.70 19.74 9.11
C ALA A 40 -2.66 19.67 10.23
N TYR A 41 -2.16 20.83 10.69
CA TYR A 41 -1.31 20.92 11.88
C TYR A 41 -2.14 21.43 13.06
N GLY A 42 -2.00 20.79 14.22
CA GLY A 42 -2.58 21.23 15.49
C GLY A 42 -1.54 21.21 16.60
N GLU A 43 -1.98 21.51 17.82
CA GLU A 43 -1.10 21.59 19.01
C GLU A 43 -0.30 20.30 19.27
N ASN A 44 -0.86 19.14 18.88
CA ASN A 44 -0.23 17.83 19.02
C ASN A 44 0.53 17.36 17.77
N GLY A 45 0.80 18.27 16.82
CA GLY A 45 1.47 17.95 15.55
C GLY A 45 0.50 17.70 14.39
N PRO A 46 0.97 17.03 13.31
CA PRO A 46 0.13 16.78 12.14
C PRO A 46 -1.00 15.79 12.42
N LYS A 47 -2.18 16.07 11.85
CA LYS A 47 -3.37 15.23 11.88
C LYS A 47 -3.82 14.92 10.46
N GLY A 48 -3.90 13.63 10.14
CA GLY A 48 -4.51 13.15 8.90
C GLY A 48 -6.04 13.37 8.87
N LEU A 49 -6.55 13.72 7.70
CA LEU A 49 -7.98 14.00 7.48
C LEU A 49 -8.65 12.98 6.55
N VAL A 50 -7.86 12.10 5.91
CA VAL A 50 -8.36 11.04 5.02
C VAL A 50 -8.55 9.77 5.84
N THR A 51 -9.63 9.70 6.62
CA THR A 51 -9.91 8.62 7.56
C THR A 51 -10.97 7.64 7.05
N GLY A 52 -11.10 6.50 7.73
CA GLY A 52 -12.13 5.49 7.43
C GLY A 52 -11.92 4.77 6.09
N LYS A 53 -10.68 4.74 5.59
CA LYS A 53 -10.34 4.12 4.30
C LYS A 53 -9.70 2.76 4.53
N LYS A 54 -10.13 1.76 3.76
CA LYS A 54 -9.37 0.52 3.58
C LYS A 54 -8.33 0.73 2.48
N VAL A 55 -7.08 0.39 2.72
CA VAL A 55 -6.02 0.51 1.72
C VAL A 55 -5.35 -0.83 1.44
N TYR A 56 -5.14 -1.13 0.16
CA TYR A 56 -4.36 -2.25 -0.31
C TYR A 56 -3.15 -1.76 -1.08
N ILE A 57 -1.95 -2.15 -0.65
CA ILE A 57 -0.72 -1.94 -1.40
C ILE A 57 -0.38 -3.25 -2.13
N VAL A 58 -0.44 -3.23 -3.46
CA VAL A 58 -0.02 -4.35 -4.31
C VAL A 58 1.34 -3.99 -4.92
N LEU A 59 2.40 -4.63 -4.43
CA LEU A 59 3.78 -4.33 -4.81
C LEU A 59 4.43 -5.52 -5.52
N ALA A 60 4.80 -5.34 -6.79
CA ALA A 60 5.52 -6.35 -7.56
C ALA A 60 7.02 -6.03 -7.64
N SER A 61 7.89 -7.00 -7.37
CA SER A 61 9.35 -6.81 -7.38
C SER A 61 10.08 -7.99 -8.03
N GLY A 62 11.13 -7.67 -8.80
CA GLY A 62 11.96 -8.70 -9.45
C GLY A 62 12.68 -9.61 -8.45
N GLY A 63 13.20 -9.05 -7.36
CA GLY A 63 13.79 -9.77 -6.24
C GLY A 63 12.82 -9.95 -5.07
N ILE A 64 13.28 -10.66 -4.03
CA ILE A 64 12.59 -10.84 -2.75
C ILE A 64 13.13 -9.79 -1.77
N TYR A 65 12.24 -8.99 -1.18
CA TYR A 65 12.60 -7.90 -0.26
C TYR A 65 11.86 -7.99 1.08
N SER A 66 11.00 -8.99 1.25
CA SER A 66 10.31 -9.24 2.52
C SER A 66 11.15 -9.97 3.56
N GLU A 67 12.26 -10.59 3.14
CA GLU A 67 13.10 -11.41 4.00
C GLU A 67 14.59 -11.40 3.59
N GLY A 68 15.45 -11.93 4.47
CA GLY A 68 16.88 -12.01 4.25
C GLY A 68 17.59 -10.65 4.25
N ALA A 69 18.80 -10.62 3.69
CA ALA A 69 19.65 -9.43 3.69
C ALA A 69 19.10 -8.27 2.83
N ALA A 70 18.18 -8.57 1.90
CA ALA A 70 17.62 -7.57 0.99
C ALA A 70 16.56 -6.67 1.65
N VAL A 71 16.03 -7.02 2.82
CA VAL A 71 15.01 -6.23 3.56
C VAL A 71 15.43 -4.78 3.76
N GLN A 72 16.73 -4.53 3.98
CA GLN A 72 17.25 -3.18 4.19
C GLN A 72 17.03 -2.24 2.98
N PHE A 73 16.79 -2.81 1.79
CA PHE A 73 16.52 -2.07 0.57
C PHE A 73 15.02 -1.90 0.29
N ASP A 74 14.13 -2.41 1.14
CA ASP A 74 12.71 -2.11 1.00
C ASP A 74 12.38 -0.73 1.58
N HIS A 75 12.45 0.29 0.72
CA HIS A 75 12.01 1.63 1.08
C HIS A 75 10.55 1.88 0.69
N ALA A 76 9.95 1.06 -0.17
CA ALA A 76 8.62 1.28 -0.72
C ALA A 76 7.51 1.11 0.32
N ILE A 77 7.48 -0.04 1.00
CA ILE A 77 6.41 -0.34 1.97
C ILE A 77 6.50 0.58 3.20
N PRO A 78 7.67 0.80 3.82
CA PRO A 78 7.78 1.76 4.93
C PRO A 78 7.39 3.19 4.53
N TYR A 79 7.82 3.65 3.34
CA TYR A 79 7.44 4.98 2.84
C TYR A 79 5.92 5.11 2.69
N LEU A 80 5.27 4.16 2.01
CA LEU A 80 3.82 4.19 1.80
C LEU A 80 3.07 4.12 3.14
N ARG A 81 3.45 3.22 4.05
CA ARG A 81 2.81 3.16 5.39
C ARG A 81 2.97 4.47 6.15
N GLY A 82 4.15 5.08 6.10
CA GLY A 82 4.42 6.36 6.75
C GLY A 82 3.54 7.49 6.19
N VAL A 83 3.54 7.68 4.87
CA VAL A 83 2.80 8.80 4.26
C VAL A 83 1.28 8.59 4.29
N LEU A 84 0.79 7.37 4.11
CA LEU A 84 -0.64 7.06 4.24
C LEU A 84 -1.11 7.26 5.68
N GLY A 85 -0.33 6.79 6.66
CA GLY A 85 -0.61 7.01 8.08
C GLY A 85 -0.63 8.50 8.44
N PHE A 86 0.32 9.28 7.92
CA PHE A 86 0.34 10.74 8.06
C PHE A 86 -0.95 11.40 7.53
N LEU A 87 -1.49 10.92 6.41
CA LEU A 87 -2.76 11.40 5.84
C LEU A 87 -4.01 10.86 6.55
N GLY A 88 -3.87 9.88 7.46
CA GLY A 88 -4.96 9.30 8.24
C GLY A 88 -5.45 7.93 7.75
N MET A 89 -4.83 7.37 6.71
CA MET A 89 -5.17 6.06 6.16
C MET A 89 -4.33 4.97 6.85
N THR A 90 -4.87 4.39 7.92
CA THR A 90 -4.13 3.49 8.82
C THR A 90 -4.48 2.01 8.63
N ASP A 91 -5.64 1.68 8.07
CA ASP A 91 -6.02 0.30 7.74
C ASP A 91 -5.41 -0.10 6.39
N VAL A 92 -4.19 -0.68 6.46
CA VAL A 92 -3.36 -0.98 5.29
C VAL A 92 -2.94 -2.45 5.26
N ASP A 93 -3.41 -3.17 4.24
CA ASP A 93 -2.94 -4.50 3.86
C ASP A 93 -1.90 -4.42 2.74
N VAL A 94 -0.89 -5.28 2.81
CA VAL A 94 0.17 -5.38 1.79
C VAL A 94 0.10 -6.74 1.11
N ILE A 95 0.12 -6.72 -0.21
CA ILE A 95 0.12 -7.89 -1.09
C ILE A 95 1.40 -7.79 -1.93
N ARG A 96 2.33 -8.72 -1.70
CA ARG A 96 3.60 -8.77 -2.45
C ARG A 96 3.52 -9.78 -3.58
N ILE A 97 4.07 -9.41 -4.72
CA ILE A 97 4.34 -10.27 -5.87
C ILE A 97 5.84 -10.18 -6.14
N GLU A 98 6.63 -10.83 -5.29
CA GLU A 98 8.09 -10.68 -5.26
C GLU A 98 8.81 -11.90 -5.82
N GLY A 99 10.03 -11.71 -6.34
CA GLY A 99 10.82 -12.77 -6.97
C GLY A 99 10.50 -13.02 -8.45
N VAL A 100 9.68 -12.17 -9.09
CA VAL A 100 9.24 -12.40 -10.48
C VAL A 100 10.37 -12.32 -11.52
N GLY A 101 11.53 -11.78 -11.15
CA GLY A 101 12.73 -11.76 -11.99
C GLY A 101 13.59 -13.02 -11.86
N MET A 102 13.24 -13.95 -10.97
CA MET A 102 14.05 -15.14 -10.65
C MET A 102 13.69 -16.37 -11.50
N GLY A 103 12.78 -16.22 -12.47
CA GLY A 103 12.40 -17.27 -13.42
C GLY A 103 10.93 -17.73 -13.32
N PRO A 104 10.47 -18.59 -14.25
CA PRO A 104 9.06 -18.95 -14.38
C PRO A 104 8.46 -19.63 -13.13
N ASP A 105 9.23 -20.47 -12.46
CA ASP A 105 8.78 -21.17 -11.24
C ASP A 105 8.56 -20.16 -10.10
N ALA A 106 9.48 -19.19 -9.95
CA ALA A 106 9.35 -18.12 -8.97
C ALA A 106 8.14 -17.21 -9.26
N VAL A 107 7.86 -16.92 -10.54
CA VAL A 107 6.65 -16.19 -10.94
C VAL A 107 5.39 -16.95 -10.53
N THR A 108 5.33 -18.25 -10.81
CA THR A 108 4.18 -19.10 -10.45
C THR A 108 3.96 -19.10 -8.94
N ALA A 109 5.04 -19.27 -8.17
CA ALA A 109 4.97 -19.24 -6.70
C ALA A 109 4.53 -17.87 -6.17
N ALA A 110 5.05 -16.78 -6.73
CA ALA A 110 4.69 -15.41 -6.35
C ALA A 110 3.21 -15.13 -6.59
N LEU A 111 2.68 -15.51 -7.75
CA LEU A 111 1.27 -15.36 -8.09
C LEU A 111 0.37 -16.22 -7.19
N ALA A 112 0.76 -17.46 -6.88
CA ALA A 112 0.01 -18.32 -5.96
C ALA A 112 -0.07 -17.72 -4.56
N LYS A 113 1.06 -17.24 -4.01
CA LYS A 113 1.12 -16.57 -2.70
C LYS A 113 0.27 -15.30 -2.67
N ALA A 114 0.34 -14.47 -3.72
CA ALA A 114 -0.46 -13.26 -3.83
C ALA A 114 -1.96 -13.56 -3.92
N THR A 115 -2.35 -14.55 -4.71
CA THR A 115 -3.75 -14.99 -4.86
C THR A 115 -4.31 -15.46 -3.52
N ALA A 116 -3.58 -16.32 -2.80
CA ALA A 116 -3.99 -16.78 -1.47
C ALA A 116 -4.17 -15.62 -0.47
N LYS A 117 -3.30 -14.60 -0.51
CA LYS A 117 -3.45 -13.40 0.33
C LYS A 117 -4.68 -12.58 -0.08
N VAL A 118 -4.96 -12.44 -1.38
CA VAL A 118 -6.17 -11.78 -1.88
C VAL A 118 -7.41 -12.51 -1.38
N ASP A 119 -7.47 -13.83 -1.51
CA ASP A 119 -8.61 -14.64 -1.05
C ASP A 119 -8.87 -14.47 0.45
N ALA A 120 -7.80 -14.51 1.27
CA ALA A 120 -7.90 -14.30 2.71
C ALA A 120 -8.42 -12.90 3.06
N VAL A 121 -7.96 -11.87 2.35
CA VAL A 121 -8.41 -10.49 2.53
C VAL A 121 -9.87 -10.33 2.13
N VAL A 122 -10.29 -10.89 0.99
CA VAL A 122 -11.68 -10.83 0.53
C VAL A 122 -12.62 -11.53 1.49
N ALA A 123 -12.23 -12.69 2.03
CA ALA A 123 -12.98 -13.39 3.05
C ALA A 123 -13.17 -12.51 4.30
N ALA A 124 -12.08 -11.94 4.83
CA ALA A 124 -12.15 -11.06 5.99
C ALA A 124 -13.02 -9.81 5.75
N SER A 125 -12.96 -9.22 4.55
CA SER A 125 -13.80 -8.06 4.19
C SER A 125 -15.29 -8.41 4.11
N ARG A 126 -15.64 -9.63 3.69
CA ARG A 126 -17.04 -10.11 3.67
C ARG A 126 -17.58 -10.31 5.09
N ASP A 127 -16.76 -10.84 5.99
CA ASP A 127 -17.15 -11.05 7.39
C ASP A 127 -17.42 -9.72 8.10
N VAL A 128 -16.60 -8.69 7.83
CA VAL A 128 -16.84 -7.33 8.33
C VAL A 128 -18.14 -6.75 7.77
N ALA A 129 -18.40 -6.90 6.47
CA ALA A 129 -19.63 -6.42 5.85
C ALA A 129 -20.88 -7.17 6.35
N ALA A 130 -20.77 -8.45 6.71
CA ALA A 130 -21.87 -9.23 7.27
C ALA A 130 -22.15 -8.91 8.75
N ALA A 131 -21.16 -8.34 9.46
CA ALA A 131 -21.26 -7.96 10.87
C ALA A 131 -21.70 -6.51 11.12
N ALA A 132 -21.78 -5.68 10.06
CA ALA A 132 -22.20 -4.29 10.09
C ALA A 132 -23.69 -4.12 9.73
#